data_AF-A0A450UQI9-F1
#
_entry.id   AF-A0A450UQI9-F1
#
_cell.length_a   1.000
_cell.length_b   1.000
_cell.length_c   1.000
_cell.angle_alpha   90.00
_cell.angle_beta   90.00
_cell.angle_gamma   90.00
#
_symmetry.space_group_name_H-M   'P 1'
#
loop_
_entity.id
_entity.type
_entity.pdbx_description
1 polymer ?
#
loop_
_entity_poly.entity_id
_entity_poly.type
_entity_poly.pdbx_seq_one_letter_code
_entity_poly.pdbx_strand_id
1 'polypeptide(L)' 'MFYGLIIYMYFRDNRQHRLPHIHVKYQEEEVIVSIPDGAVLKGRIPPA' A
#
# COMPACT_ATOMS: atom_id res chain seq x y z
N MET A 1 -5.00 1.13 19.10
CA MET A 1 -6.23 1.74 18.55
C MET A 1 -6.42 1.17 17.15
N PHE A 2 -7.56 0.52 16.87
CA PHE A 2 -7.82 -0.12 15.57
C PHE A 2 -8.42 0.91 14.61
N TYR A 3 -7.73 1.14 13.49
CA TYR A 3 -8.13 2.15 12.49
C TYR A 3 -8.68 1.53 11.20
N GLY A 4 -8.85 0.19 11.15
CA GLY A 4 -9.13 -0.50 9.90
C GLY A 4 -7.95 -0.38 8.93
N LEU A 5 -8.23 0.07 7.71
CA LEU A 5 -7.21 0.32 6.69
C LEU A 5 -6.74 1.78 6.76
N ILE A 6 -5.43 1.99 6.79
CA ILE A 6 -4.83 3.32 6.63
C ILE A 6 -4.16 3.40 5.26
N ILE A 7 -4.55 4.38 4.46
CA ILE A 7 -4.04 4.58 3.10
C ILE A 7 -3.11 5.80 3.08
N TYR A 8 -1.89 5.61 2.59
CA TYR A 8 -0.90 6.67 2.41
C TYR A 8 -0.51 6.83 0.94
N MET A 9 -0.36 8.09 0.52
CA MET A 9 0.29 8.46 -0.75
C MET A 9 1.48 9.35 -0.45
N TYR A 10 2.68 8.92 -0.84
CA TYR A 10 3.90 9.66 -0.61
C TYR A 10 4.27 10.50 -1.84
N PHE A 11 4.36 11.82 -1.68
CA PHE A 11 4.65 12.77 -2.77
C PHE A 11 6.07 12.62 -3.38
N ARG A 12 6.95 11.80 -2.78
CA ARG A 12 8.32 11.55 -3.26
C ARG A 12 8.79 10.10 -3.04
N ASP A 13 7.90 9.12 -3.07
CA ASP A 13 8.32 7.72 -3.17
C ASP A 13 8.63 7.34 -4.62
N ASN A 14 9.68 7.94 -5.16
CA ASN A 14 10.17 7.71 -6.52
C ASN A 14 11.43 6.83 -6.56
N ARG A 15 11.89 6.38 -5.37
CA ARG A 15 13.01 5.44 -5.26
C ARG A 15 12.55 4.00 -5.40
N GLN A 16 11.29 3.69 -5.08
CA GLN A 16 10.68 2.38 -5.28
C GLN A 16 9.49 2.49 -6.24
N HIS A 17 9.26 1.43 -7.02
CA HIS A 17 8.13 1.22 -7.93
C HIS A 17 7.96 2.15 -9.15
N ARG A 18 8.47 3.41 -9.17
CA ARG A 18 8.46 4.32 -10.36
C ARG A 18 7.12 4.41 -11.13
N LEU A 19 6.01 4.11 -10.47
CA LEU A 19 4.65 4.13 -11.02
C LEU A 19 3.67 4.57 -9.93
N PRO A 20 2.49 5.13 -10.25
CA PRO A 20 1.54 5.60 -9.24
C PRO A 20 1.05 4.46 -8.34
N HIS A 21 1.29 4.54 -7.03
CA HIS A 21 0.93 3.50 -6.05
C HIS A 21 0.48 4.08 -4.71
N ILE A 22 -0.22 3.27 -3.91
CA ILE A 22 -0.61 3.56 -2.53
C ILE A 22 0.00 2.53 -1.57
N HIS A 23 0.24 2.96 -0.34
CA HIS A 23 0.57 2.07 0.77
C HIS A 23 -0.66 1.88 1.63
N VAL A 24 -1.05 0.64 1.86
CA VAL A 24 -2.19 0.27 2.68
C VAL A 24 -1.67 -0.49 3.89
N LYS A 25 -1.95 0.02 5.09
CA LYS A 25 -1.59 -0.64 6.36
C LYS A 25 -2.82 -1.20 7.04
N TYR A 26 -2.71 -2.43 7.51
CA TYR A 26 -3.70 -3.11 8.34
C TYR A 26 -2.98 -3.81 9.49
N GLN A 27 -3.29 -3.40 10.73
CA GLN A 27 -2.55 -3.88 11.91
C GLN A 27 -1.03 -3.68 11.74
N GLU A 28 -0.25 -4.75 11.76
CA GLU A 28 1.22 -4.75 11.62
C GLU A 28 1.68 -5.04 10.18
N GLU A 29 0.74 -5.30 9.26
CA GLU A 29 1.02 -5.68 7.87
C GLU A 29 0.82 -4.50 6.91
N GLU A 30 1.61 -4.46 5.84
CA GLU A 30 1.55 -3.44 4.78
C GLU A 30 1.50 -4.10 3.40
N VAL A 31 0.68 -3.54 2.51
CA VAL A 31 0.65 -3.87 1.09
C VAL A 31 0.78 -2.60 0.25
N ILE A 32 1.57 -2.69 -0.82
CA ILE A 32 1.74 -1.63 -1.81
C ILE A 32 0.98 -2.03 -3.06
N VAL A 33 0.06 -1.17 -3.48
CA VAL A 33 -0.87 -1.44 -4.58
C VAL A 33 -0.71 -0.38 -5.66
N SER A 34 -0.58 -0.83 -6.90
CA SER A 34 -0.60 0.01 -8.09
C SER A 34 -1.97 0.64 -8.29
N ILE A 35 -2.02 1.96 -8.48
CA ILE A 35 -3.27 2.69 -8.70
C ILE A 35 -3.89 2.37 -10.08
N PRO A 36 -3.10 2.29 -11.18
CA PRO A 36 -3.67 2.05 -12.51
C PRO A 36 -4.43 0.72 -12.67
N ASP A 37 -3.92 -0.37 -12.08
CA ASP A 37 -4.39 -1.73 -12.37
C ASP A 37 -4.72 -2.55 -11.11
N GLY A 38 -4.50 -2.00 -9.91
CA GLY A 38 -4.72 -2.71 -8.66
C GLY A 38 -3.70 -3.81 -8.38
N ALA A 39 -2.61 -3.90 -9.16
CA ALA A 39 -1.59 -4.93 -8.97
C ALA A 39 -0.87 -4.76 -7.63
N VAL A 40 -0.65 -5.87 -6.91
CA VAL A 40 0.17 -5.87 -5.71
C VAL A 40 1.63 -5.77 -6.11
N LEU A 41 2.27 -4.66 -5.74
CA LEU A 41 3.68 -4.42 -6.02
C LEU A 41 4.58 -5.04 -4.96
N LYS A 42 4.10 -5.10 -3.71
CA LYS A 42 4.84 -5.66 -2.57
C LYS A 42 3.92 -5.88 -1.37
N GLY A 43 4.29 -6.81 -0.49
CA GLY A 43 3.64 -7.00 0.81
C GLY A 43 2.31 -7.74 0.70
N ARG A 44 1.54 -7.72 1.80
CA ARG A 44 0.25 -8.40 1.92
C ARG A 44 -0.51 -7.85 3.12
N ILE A 45 -1.77 -8.25 3.24
CA ILE A 45 -2.57 -8.10 4.46
C ILE A 45 -3.14 -9.48 4.85
N PRO A 46 -3.56 -9.69 6.10
CA PRO A 46 -4.22 -10.92 6.52
C PRO A 46 -5.43 -11.27 5.64
N PRO A 47 -5.72 -12.57 5.42
CA PRO A 47 -6.95 -12.97 4.75
C PRO A 47 -8.18 -12.55 5.58
N ALA A 48 -9.32 -12.40 4.88
CA ALA A 48 -10.61 -12.12 5.50
C ALA A 48 -11.11 -13.30 6.35
#